data_AF-V5I299-F1
#
_entry.id   AF-V5I299-F1
#
_cell.length_a   1.000
_cell.length_b   1.000
_cell.length_c   1.000
_cell.angle_alpha   90.00
_cell.angle_beta   90.00
_cell.angle_gamma   90.00
#
_symmetry.space_group_name_H-M   'P 1'
#
loop_
_entity.id
_entity.type
_entity.pdbx_description
1 polymer ?
#
loop_
_entity_poly.entity_id
_entity_poly.type
_entity_poly.pdbx_seq_one_letter_code
_entity_poly.pdbx_strand_id
1 'polypeptide(L)'
;MILTLSVVLLATFDYIHATHCNTELGDYMTTKCSSSKLTFGRLSECSFTCTGKNSIGQAQTTAYNLVNGLPCGPCQECCNGKCTPVKFGSKKPVLFAIMR
;
A
#
# COMPACT_ATOMS: atom_id res chain seq x y z
N MET A 1 0.54 -11.71 35.87
CA MET A 1 1.18 -11.69 34.54
C MET A 1 0.17 -11.29 33.46
N ILE A 2 -0.52 -10.16 33.63
CA ILE A 2 -1.51 -9.67 32.66
C ILE A 2 -0.81 -8.83 31.57
N LEU A 3 0.20 -8.05 31.99
CA LEU A 3 0.95 -7.17 31.11
C LEU A 3 1.64 -7.91 29.94
N THR A 4 2.20 -9.10 30.20
CA THR A 4 2.87 -9.89 29.16
C THR A 4 1.89 -10.42 28.11
N LEU A 5 0.68 -10.83 28.52
CA LEU A 5 -0.35 -11.25 27.55
C LEU A 5 -0.88 -10.07 26.73
N SER A 6 -1.05 -8.89 27.33
CA SER A 6 -1.50 -7.69 26.61
C SER A 6 -0.51 -7.24 25.54
N VAL A 7 0.80 -7.28 25.82
CA VAL A 7 1.85 -6.94 24.85
C VAL A 7 1.86 -7.92 23.67
N VAL A 8 1.72 -9.23 23.93
CA VAL A 8 1.67 -10.24 22.87
C VAL A 8 0.45 -10.04 21.98
N LEU A 9 -0.72 -9.76 22.56
CA LEU A 9 -1.95 -9.57 21.80
C LEU A 9 -1.86 -8.35 20.86
N LEU A 10 -1.30 -7.24 21.33
CA LEU A 10 -1.10 -6.04 20.50
C LEU A 10 -0.19 -6.32 19.30
N ALA A 11 0.97 -6.95 19.53
CA ALA A 11 1.91 -7.30 18.46
C ALA A 11 1.26 -8.22 17.41
N THR A 12 0.43 -9.18 17.84
CA THR A 12 -0.30 -10.05 16.90
C THR A 12 -1.36 -9.30 16.10
N PHE A 13 -2.04 -8.34 16.73
CA PHE A 13 -3.03 -7.50 16.06
C PHE A 13 -2.36 -6.64 14.99
N ASP A 14 -1.28 -5.95 15.33
CA ASP A 14 -0.53 -5.09 14.41
C ASP A 14 0.02 -5.89 13.22
N TYR A 15 0.51 -7.10 13.46
CA TYR A 15 0.97 -8.01 12.40
C TYR A 15 -0.15 -8.41 11.44
N ILE A 16 -1.32 -8.81 11.97
CA ILE A 16 -2.47 -9.20 11.13
C ILE A 16 -2.96 -8.00 10.31
N HIS A 17 -3.02 -6.82 10.91
CA HIS A 17 -3.45 -5.60 10.22
C HIS A 17 -2.48 -5.19 9.12
N ALA A 18 -1.18 -5.22 9.39
CA ALA A 18 -0.16 -4.95 8.39
C ALA A 18 -0.23 -5.95 7.24
N THR A 19 -0.42 -7.23 7.55
CA THR A 19 -0.56 -8.29 6.55
C THR A 19 -1.78 -8.05 5.67
N HIS A 20 -2.95 -7.79 6.27
CA HIS A 20 -4.18 -7.50 5.52
C HIS A 20 -4.03 -6.27 4.63
N CYS A 21 -3.46 -5.18 5.15
CA CYS A 21 -3.24 -3.96 4.39
C CYS A 21 -2.31 -4.18 3.18
N ASN A 22 -1.23 -4.94 3.36
CA ASN A 22 -0.32 -5.27 2.27
C ASN A 22 -1.00 -6.11 1.17
N THR A 23 -1.85 -7.07 1.56
CA THR A 23 -2.64 -7.88 0.61
C THR A 23 -3.58 -6.99 -0.20
N GLU A 24 -4.38 -6.15 0.46
CA GLU A 24 -5.32 -5.23 -0.21
C GLU A 24 -4.61 -4.23 -1.15
N LEU A 25 -3.44 -3.72 -0.75
CA LEU A 25 -2.63 -2.85 -1.60
C LEU A 25 -2.10 -3.62 -2.83
N GLY A 26 -1.68 -4.86 -2.66
CA GLY A 26 -1.28 -5.76 -3.74
C GLY A 26 -2.41 -6.03 -4.73
N ASP A 27 -3.60 -6.32 -4.23
CA ASP A 27 -4.79 -6.58 -5.03
C ASP A 27 -5.25 -5.34 -5.80
N TYR A 28 -5.17 -4.16 -5.17
CA TYR A 28 -5.42 -2.89 -5.84
C TYR A 28 -4.50 -2.70 -7.06
N MET A 29 -3.18 -2.89 -6.90
CA MET A 29 -2.22 -2.72 -8.00
C MET A 29 -2.44 -3.77 -9.09
N THR A 30 -2.67 -5.02 -8.71
CA THR A 30 -2.94 -6.14 -9.63
C THR A 30 -4.21 -5.89 -10.45
N THR A 31 -5.28 -5.42 -9.80
CA THR A 31 -6.54 -5.06 -10.46
C THR A 31 -6.35 -3.91 -11.44
N LYS A 32 -5.59 -2.87 -11.05
CA LYS A 32 -5.24 -1.76 -11.94
C LYS A 32 -4.47 -2.22 -13.17
N CYS A 33 -3.43 -3.05 -13.01
CA CYS A 33 -2.70 -3.59 -14.16
C CYS A 33 -3.59 -4.43 -15.08
N SER A 34 -4.40 -5.31 -14.50
CA SER A 34 -5.27 -6.24 -15.23
C SER A 34 -6.31 -5.52 -16.07
N SER A 35 -6.83 -4.37 -15.60
CA SER A 35 -7.74 -3.51 -16.38
C SER A 35 -7.15 -3.03 -17.71
N SER A 36 -5.82 -2.99 -17.83
CA SER A 36 -5.08 -2.62 -19.04
C SER A 36 -4.45 -3.83 -19.75
N LYS A 37 -4.83 -5.06 -19.38
CA LYS A 37 -4.23 -6.32 -19.89
C LYS A 37 -2.71 -6.41 -19.65
N LEU A 38 -2.24 -5.79 -18.58
CA LEU A 38 -0.85 -5.84 -18.13
C LEU A 38 -0.77 -6.58 -16.78
N THR A 39 0.42 -7.02 -16.41
CA THR A 39 0.71 -7.67 -15.13
C THR A 39 1.47 -6.72 -14.23
N PHE A 40 1.26 -6.82 -12.92
CA PHE A 40 2.07 -6.09 -11.94
C PHE A 40 3.56 -6.38 -12.14
N GLY A 41 4.36 -5.32 -12.20
CA GLY A 41 5.82 -5.39 -12.31
C GLY A 41 6.46 -5.13 -10.96
N ARG A 42 6.64 -3.86 -10.61
CA ARG A 42 7.25 -3.45 -9.34
C ARG A 42 6.54 -2.27 -8.71
N LEU A 43 6.53 -2.22 -7.38
CA LEU A 43 6.20 -1.03 -6.60
C LEU A 43 7.49 -0.26 -6.28
N SER A 44 7.42 1.07 -6.34
CA SER A 44 8.50 2.00 -6.02
C SER A 44 7.91 3.25 -5.38
N GLU A 45 8.09 3.38 -4.07
CA GLU A 45 7.48 4.44 -3.23
C GLU A 45 5.96 4.54 -3.46
N CYS A 46 5.53 5.61 -4.14
CA CYS A 46 4.15 5.94 -4.44
C CYS A 46 3.79 5.69 -5.90
N SER A 47 4.54 4.84 -6.59
CA SER A 47 4.27 4.46 -7.97
C SER A 47 4.50 2.98 -8.18
N PHE A 48 3.77 2.37 -9.11
CA PHE A 48 3.99 1.00 -9.51
C PHE A 48 3.97 0.87 -11.02
N THR A 49 4.68 -0.12 -11.53
CA THR A 49 4.69 -0.44 -12.96
C THR A 49 3.80 -1.64 -13.26
N CYS A 50 3.15 -1.58 -14.41
CA CYS A 50 2.51 -2.71 -15.04
C CYS A 50 3.28 -3.02 -16.32
N THR A 51 3.58 -4.29 -16.56
CA THR A 51 4.38 -4.76 -17.70
C THR A 51 3.62 -5.82 -18.48
N GLY A 52 3.89 -5.93 -19.78
CA GLY A 52 3.23 -6.91 -20.62
C GLY A 52 3.49 -6.66 -22.10
N LYS A 53 2.55 -7.06 -22.95
CA LYS A 53 2.57 -6.79 -24.39
C LYS A 53 1.36 -5.96 -24.79
N ASN A 54 1.57 -5.01 -25.71
CA ASN A 54 0.47 -4.26 -26.31
C ASN A 54 -0.28 -5.10 -27.37
N SER A 55 -1.30 -4.51 -28.00
CA SER A 55 -2.14 -5.19 -29.01
C SER A 55 -1.38 -5.69 -30.24
N ILE A 56 -0.18 -5.16 -30.52
CA ILE A 56 0.69 -5.57 -31.64
C ILE A 56 1.84 -6.47 -31.18
N GLY A 57 1.81 -6.95 -29.93
CA GLY A 57 2.77 -7.92 -29.39
C GLY A 57 4.10 -7.33 -28.91
N GLN A 58 4.27 -6.02 -28.93
CA GLN A 58 5.48 -5.36 -28.44
C GLN A 58 5.46 -5.23 -26.92
N ALA A 59 6.65 -5.32 -26.31
CA ALA A 59 6.80 -5.09 -24.87
C ALA A 59 6.33 -3.69 -24.49
N GLN A 60 5.49 -3.61 -23.46
CA GLN A 60 4.96 -2.37 -22.92
C GLN A 60 5.19 -2.34 -21.42
N THR A 61 5.57 -1.16 -20.92
CA THR A 61 5.59 -0.85 -19.49
C THR A 61 4.85 0.45 -19.27
N THR A 62 3.91 0.46 -18.33
CA THR A 62 3.13 1.63 -17.93
C THR A 62 3.32 1.86 -16.44
N ALA A 63 3.52 3.10 -16.02
CA ALA A 63 3.63 3.47 -14.62
C ALA A 63 2.35 4.16 -14.13
N TYR A 64 1.94 3.85 -12.91
CA TYR A 64 0.80 4.46 -12.23
C TYR A 64 1.22 4.98 -10.87
N ASN A 65 0.64 6.09 -10.44
CA ASN A 65 0.80 6.57 -9.07
C ASN A 65 -0.22 5.89 -8.15
N LEU A 66 0.19 5.59 -6.92
CA LEU A 66 -0.72 5.25 -5.83
C LEU A 66 -1.62 6.45 -5.52
N VAL A 67 -2.86 6.15 -5.11
CA VAL A 67 -3.81 7.16 -4.66
C VAL A 67 -3.29 7.80 -3.38
N ASN A 68 -3.55 9.10 -3.21
CA ASN A 68 -3.20 9.82 -1.99
C ASN A 68 -3.80 9.11 -0.76
N GLY A 69 -3.02 8.98 0.30
CA GLY A 69 -3.38 8.31 1.55
C GLY A 69 -3.04 6.81 1.62
N LEU A 70 -2.63 6.19 0.50
CA LEU A 70 -2.14 4.81 0.54
C LEU A 70 -0.79 4.73 1.25
N PRO A 71 -0.52 3.67 2.02
CA PRO A 71 0.74 3.52 2.73
C PRO A 71 1.89 3.29 1.75
N CYS A 72 3.03 3.94 2.03
CA CYS A 72 4.27 3.78 1.27
C CYS A 72 5.48 3.46 2.17
N GLY A 73 5.25 3.40 3.49
CA GLY A 73 6.26 3.09 4.49
C GLY A 73 5.71 3.20 5.91
N PRO A 74 6.50 2.86 6.93
CA PRO A 74 6.13 3.03 8.34
C PRO A 74 5.79 4.50 8.64
N CYS A 75 4.58 4.76 9.14
CA CYS A 75 4.07 6.10 9.42
C CYS A 75 4.16 7.07 8.23
N GLN A 76 4.05 6.56 7.00
CA GLN A 76 4.12 7.36 5.78
C GLN A 76 2.98 7.01 4.82
N GLU A 77 2.47 8.04 4.14
CA GLU A 77 1.44 7.93 3.13
C GLU A 77 1.84 8.64 1.84
N CYS A 78 1.26 8.19 0.73
CA CYS A 78 1.40 8.86 -0.55
C CYS A 78 0.63 10.18 -0.57
N CYS A 79 1.32 11.26 -0.94
CA CYS A 79 0.74 12.57 -1.19
C CYS A 79 1.32 13.14 -2.47
N ASN A 80 0.49 13.27 -3.52
CA ASN A 80 0.87 13.80 -4.83
C ASN A 80 2.09 13.08 -5.41
N GLY A 81 2.09 11.74 -5.33
CA GLY A 81 3.16 10.87 -5.84
C GLY A 81 4.42 10.84 -4.99
N LYS A 82 4.44 11.47 -3.80
CA LYS A 82 5.57 11.42 -2.87
C LYS A 82 5.20 10.67 -1.61
N CYS A 83 6.14 9.88 -1.09
CA CYS A 83 5.99 9.27 0.22
C CYS A 83 6.28 10.31 1.31
N THR A 84 5.28 10.61 2.15
CA THR A 84 5.36 11.68 3.15
C THR A 84 4.95 11.19 4.53
N PRO A 85 5.53 11.73 5.62
CA PRO A 85 5.08 11.39 6.96
C PRO A 85 3.60 11.74 7.16
N VAL A 86 2.85 10.82 7.77
CA VAL A 86 1.46 11.09 8.13
C VAL A 86 1.40 12.22 9.15
N LYS A 87 0.47 13.16 8.97
CA LYS A 87 0.25 14.26 9.93
C LYS A 87 -0.88 13.90 10.89
N PHE A 88 -0.54 13.62 12.14
CA PHE A 88 -1.52 13.40 13.19
C PHE A 88 -2.05 14.75 13.70
N GLY A 89 -3.26 15.11 13.27
CA GLY A 89 -3.94 16.32 13.76
C GLY A 89 -4.70 17.04 12.66
N SER A 90 -5.95 16.63 12.43
CA SER A 90 -7.11 17.41 11.92
C SER A 90 -8.15 16.45 11.33
N LYS A 91 -9.17 16.08 12.12
CA LYS A 91 -10.48 15.52 11.72
C LYS A 91 -10.56 14.79 10.36
N LYS A 92 -9.79 13.72 10.17
CA LYS A 92 -10.14 12.65 9.21
C LYS A 92 -10.36 11.37 10.03
N PRO A 93 -11.59 10.85 10.11
CA PRO A 93 -11.82 9.55 10.72
C PRO A 93 -11.38 8.51 9.69
N VAL A 94 -10.11 8.15 9.68
CA VAL A 94 -9.66 6.93 9.00
C VAL A 94 -8.68 6.18 9.87
N LEU A 95 -9.12 4.96 10.17
CA LEU A 95 -8.52 3.84 10.86
C LEU A 95 -7.07 3.58 10.40
N PHE A 96 -6.11 4.23 11.03
CA PHE A 96 -4.74 3.72 11.10
C PHE A 96 -4.37 3.68 12.58
N ALA A 97 -4.65 2.53 13.19
CA ALA A 97 -4.20 2.23 14.52
C ALA A 97 -2.66 2.16 14.50
N ILE A 98 -2.06 3.17 15.14
CA ILE A 98 -0.94 3.08 16.07
C ILE A 98 0.23 2.21 15.59
N MET A 99 1.22 2.84 14.95
CA MET A 99 2.60 2.37 15.05
C MET A 99 3.28 3.28 16.08
N ARG A 100 3.28 2.83 17.34
CA ARG A 100 4.17 3.33 18.41
C ARG A 100 5.04 2.19 18.88
#